data_AF-A0A397IC84-F1
#
_entry.id   AF-A0A397IC84-F1
#
_cell.length_a   1.000
_cell.length_b   1.000
_cell.length_c   1.000
_cell.angle_alpha   90.00
_cell.angle_beta   90.00
_cell.angle_gamma   90.00
#
_symmetry.space_group_name_H-M   'P 1'
#
loop_
_entity.id
_entity.type
_entity.pdbx_description
1 polymer ?
#
loop_
_entity_poly.entity_id
_entity_poly.type
_entity_poly.pdbx_seq_one_letter_code
_entity_poly.pdbx_strand_id
1 'polypeptide(L)'
;MLLENINRNNIYPPPEINEPIHNHSRCHAYKIFRYSVAKECKRIGEFNAIFIHKVADHLWKNSTSNEKLEYNNLAQMVRSR
;
A
#
# COMPACT_ATOMS: atom_id res chain seq x y z
N MET A 1 -20.13 4.90 -2.36
CA MET A 1 -19.07 5.58 -1.54
C MET A 1 -17.72 5.37 -2.26
N LEU A 2 -16.78 6.34 -2.37
CA LEU A 2 -15.53 6.17 -3.14
C LEU A 2 -14.68 4.93 -2.74
N LEU A 3 -14.86 4.43 -1.51
CA LEU A 3 -14.28 3.16 -1.02
C LEU A 3 -14.74 1.93 -1.83
N GLU A 4 -15.95 1.92 -2.38
CA GLU A 4 -16.50 0.81 -3.17
C GLU A 4 -15.80 0.67 -4.53
N ASN A 5 -15.20 1.75 -5.03
CA ASN A 5 -14.50 1.77 -6.31
C ASN A 5 -13.03 1.32 -6.19
N ILE A 6 -12.54 1.11 -4.98
CA ILE A 6 -11.18 0.64 -4.74
C ILE A 6 -11.15 -0.87 -4.94
N ASN A 7 -10.41 -1.31 -5.95
CA ASN A 7 -10.23 -2.72 -6.20
C ASN A 7 -9.11 -3.27 -5.30
N ARG A 8 -9.47 -4.06 -4.28
CA ARG A 8 -8.50 -4.71 -3.38
C ARG A 8 -7.52 -5.63 -4.11
N ASN A 9 -7.90 -6.20 -5.25
CA ASN A 9 -7.02 -7.07 -6.05
C ASN A 9 -5.88 -6.28 -6.72
N ASN A 10 -5.97 -4.94 -6.77
CA ASN A 10 -4.88 -4.07 -7.20
C ASN A 10 -3.97 -3.63 -6.05
N ILE A 11 -4.32 -3.99 -4.81
CA ILE A 11 -3.60 -3.67 -3.58
C ILE A 11 -2.99 -4.93 -2.96
N TYR A 12 -3.61 -6.10 -3.13
CA TYR A 12 -3.10 -7.39 -2.66
C TYR A 12 -3.00 -8.37 -3.83
N PRO A 13 -1.88 -9.12 -3.94
CA PRO A 13 -0.69 -9.05 -3.10
C PRO A 13 0.10 -7.74 -3.31
N PRO A 14 1.10 -7.45 -2.48
CA PRO A 14 1.98 -6.30 -2.68
C PRO A 14 2.62 -6.32 -4.08
N PRO A 15 2.76 -5.16 -4.75
CA PRO A 15 3.40 -5.11 -6.06
C PRO A 15 4.89 -5.46 -5.96
N GLU A 16 5.45 -6.03 -7.03
CA GLU A 16 6.90 -6.15 -7.16
C GLU A 16 7.52 -4.75 -7.18
N ILE A 17 8.32 -4.44 -6.16
CA ILE A 17 8.99 -3.15 -6.05
C ILE A 17 10.29 -3.21 -6.84
N ASN A 18 10.21 -2.80 -8.10
CA ASN A 18 11.38 -2.52 -8.94
C ASN A 18 11.78 -1.04 -8.90
N GLU A 19 10.93 -0.16 -8.35
CA GLU A 19 11.24 1.26 -8.19
C GLU A 19 11.98 1.52 -6.88
N PRO A 20 13.03 2.37 -6.89
CA PRO A 20 13.74 2.74 -5.67
C PRO A 20 12.78 3.50 -4.75
N ILE A 21 12.29 2.84 -3.70
CA ILE A 21 11.64 3.54 -2.59
C ILE A 21 12.73 4.42 -1.99
N HIS A 22 12.60 5.74 -2.19
CA HIS A 22 13.63 6.76 -1.97
C HIS A 22 14.09 6.91 -0.50
N ASN A 23 13.84 5.93 0.37
CA ASN A 23 14.33 5.87 1.74
C ASN A 23 14.31 4.43 2.30
N HIS A 24 15.27 3.60 1.88
CA HIS A 24 15.41 2.20 2.29
C HIS A 24 15.47 2.00 3.82
N SER A 25 16.04 2.96 4.56
CA SER A 25 16.17 2.89 6.03
C SER A 25 14.84 2.96 6.81
N ARG A 26 13.77 3.44 6.18
CA ARG A 26 12.43 3.63 6.80
C ARG A 26 11.31 2.96 6.01
N CYS A 27 11.65 1.92 5.23
CA CYS A 27 10.68 1.15 4.45
C CYS A 27 9.87 0.26 5.40
N HIS A 28 8.75 0.79 5.89
CA HIS A 28 7.79 0.04 6.70
C HIS A 28 6.73 -0.58 5.79
N ALA A 29 6.25 -1.77 6.13
CA ALA A 29 5.16 -2.46 5.43
C ALA A 29 3.97 -1.54 5.11
N TYR A 30 3.57 -0.72 6.09
CA TYR A 30 2.50 0.26 5.91
C TYR A 30 2.80 1.34 4.85
N LYS A 31 4.05 1.78 4.67
CA LYS A 31 4.39 2.76 3.62
C LYS A 31 4.29 2.16 2.22
N ILE A 32 4.76 0.92 2.07
CA ILE A 32 4.63 0.18 0.82
C ILE A 32 3.15 -0.03 0.49
N PHE A 33 2.38 -0.46 1.48
CA PHE A 33 0.93 -0.58 1.38
C PHE A 33 0.26 0.73 0.97
N ARG A 34 0.61 1.84 1.63
CA ARG A 34 0.06 3.17 1.31
C ARG A 34 0.40 3.62 -0.11
N TYR A 35 1.56 3.23 -0.64
CA TYR A 35 1.90 3.45 -2.05
C TYR A 35 0.95 2.69 -2.98
N SER A 36 0.69 1.40 -2.73
CA SER A 36 -0.27 0.59 -3.51
C SER A 36 -1.68 1.21 -3.49
N VAL A 37 -2.15 1.62 -2.31
CA VAL A 37 -3.44 2.32 -2.16
C VAL A 37 -3.45 3.62 -2.96
N ALA A 38 -2.39 4.44 -2.85
CA ALA A 38 -2.30 5.70 -3.59
C ALA A 38 -2.29 5.47 -5.11
N LYS A 39 -1.63 4.41 -5.59
CA LYS A 39 -1.62 4.04 -7.01
C LYS A 39 -3.03 3.67 -7.50
N GLU A 40 -3.77 2.88 -6.72
CA GLU A 40 -5.13 2.50 -7.04
C GLU A 40 -6.10 3.70 -7.00
N CYS A 41 -6.00 4.56 -5.97
CA CYS A 41 -6.80 5.79 -5.89
C CYS A 41 -6.55 6.69 -7.12
N LYS A 42 -5.29 6.91 -7.49
CA LYS A 42 -4.94 7.70 -8.68
C LYS A 42 -5.49 7.08 -9.97
N ARG A 43 -5.48 5.75 -10.09
CA ARG A 43 -6.03 5.02 -11.25
C ARG A 43 -7.53 5.30 -11.44
N ILE A 44 -8.27 5.45 -10.35
CA ILE A 44 -9.72 5.80 -10.38
C ILE A 44 -9.98 7.31 -10.38
N GLY A 45 -8.94 8.15 -10.56
CA GLY A 45 -9.06 9.60 -10.64
C GLY A 45 -9.10 10.33 -9.31
N GLU A 46 -8.76 9.67 -8.20
CA GLU A 46 -8.74 10.27 -6.86
C GLU A 46 -7.31 10.66 -6.46
N PHE A 47 -7.09 11.96 -6.24
CA PHE A 47 -5.78 12.55 -5.97
C PHE A 47 -5.70 13.24 -4.60
N ASN A 48 -6.80 13.30 -3.85
CA ASN A 48 -6.84 13.95 -2.55
C ASN A 48 -6.00 13.16 -1.53
N ALA A 49 -4.88 13.76 -1.11
CA ALA A 49 -3.95 13.12 -0.18
C ALA A 49 -4.56 12.77 1.18
N ILE A 50 -5.50 13.59 1.68
CA ILE A 50 -6.22 13.34 2.95
C ILE A 50 -7.14 12.13 2.78
N PHE A 51 -7.85 12.05 1.65
CA PHE A 51 -8.71 10.91 1.35
C PHE A 51 -7.90 9.61 1.23
N ILE A 52 -6.82 9.62 0.43
CA ILE A 52 -5.92 8.46 0.26
C ILE A 52 -5.38 7.98 1.61
N HIS A 53 -5.03 8.91 2.50
CA HIS A 53 -4.58 8.56 3.85
C HIS A 53 -5.66 7.84 4.66
N LYS A 54 -6.88 8.39 4.71
CA LYS A 54 -8.02 7.78 5.42
C LYS A 54 -8.37 6.40 4.88
N VAL A 55 -8.34 6.24 3.56
CA VAL A 55 -8.54 4.95 2.90
C VAL A 55 -7.46 3.96 3.28
N ALA A 56 -6.19 4.36 3.22
CA ALA A 56 -5.09 3.49 3.61
C ALA A 56 -5.22 3.04 5.07
N ASP A 57 -5.54 3.95 5.99
CA ASP A 57 -5.74 3.60 7.41
C ASP A 57 -6.90 2.62 7.60
N HIS A 58 -8.04 2.87 6.94
CA HIS A 58 -9.20 2.01 7.00
C HIS A 58 -8.89 0.60 6.46
N LEU A 59 -8.28 0.51 5.27
CA LEU A 59 -7.94 -0.76 4.66
C LEU A 59 -6.86 -1.51 5.45
N TRP A 60 -5.83 -0.83 5.97
CA TRP A 60 -4.79 -1.44 6.79
C TRP A 60 -5.34 -2.01 8.09
N LYS A 61 -6.24 -1.27 8.76
CA LYS A 61 -6.92 -1.75 9.98
C LYS A 61 -7.74 -3.01 9.70
N ASN A 62 -8.40 -3.05 8.54
CA ASN A 62 -9.23 -4.16 8.09
C ASN A 62 -8.47 -5.23 7.27
N SER A 63 -7.14 -5.15 7.18
CA SER A 63 -6.35 -6.20 6.50
C SER A 63 -6.17 -7.41 7.40
N THR A 64 -6.17 -8.59 6.79
CA THR A 64 -5.87 -9.85 7.47
C THR A 64 -4.40 -9.93 7.91
N SER A 65 -4.09 -10.84 8.82
CA SER A 65 -2.70 -11.10 9.23
C SER A 65 -1.82 -11.52 8.06
N ASN A 66 -2.33 -12.34 7.13
CA ASN A 66 -1.58 -12.77 5.95
C ASN A 66 -1.28 -11.61 5.00
N GLU A 67 -2.28 -10.77 4.70
CA GLU A 67 -2.09 -9.57 3.88
C GLU A 67 -1.02 -8.65 4.47
N LYS A 68 -1.05 -8.44 5.80
CA LYS A 68 0.00 -7.66 6.48
C LYS A 68 1.35 -8.35 6.45
N LEU A 69 1.40 -9.68 6.55
CA LEU A 69 2.63 -10.46 6.50
C LEU A 69 3.32 -10.32 5.13
N GLU A 70 2.57 -10.37 4.03
CA GLU A 70 3.14 -10.18 2.69
C GLU A 70 3.82 -8.81 2.53
N TYR A 71 3.17 -7.74 3.00
CA TYR A 71 3.76 -6.41 3.02
C TYR A 71 4.98 -6.30 3.94
N ASN A 72 5.00 -7.03 5.06
CA ASN A 72 6.17 -7.11 5.95
C ASN A 72 7.33 -7.85 5.30
N ASN A 73 7.07 -8.99 4.65
CA ASN A 73 8.07 -9.76 3.93
C ASN A 73 8.69 -8.91 2.82
N LEU A 74 7.88 -8.18 2.06
CA LEU A 74 8.37 -7.25 1.04
C LEU A 74 9.20 -6.11 1.64
N ALA A 75 8.76 -5.52 2.75
CA ALA A 75 9.54 -4.50 3.46
C ALA A 75 10.90 -5.04 3.96
N GLN A 76 10.95 -6.28 4.42
CA GLN A 76 12.20 -6.95 4.81
C GLN A 76 13.11 -7.15 3.60
N MET A 77 12.61 -7.67 2.48
CA MET A 77 13.39 -7.84 1.26
C MET A 77 13.98 -6.53 0.74
N VAL A 78 13.23 -5.44 0.78
CA VAL A 78 13.71 -4.10 0.36
C VAL A 78 14.77 -3.54 1.31
N ARG A 79 14.76 -3.95 2.58
CA ARG A 79 15.77 -3.56 3.59
C ARG A 79 17.04 -4.38 3.53
N SER A 80 16.96 -5.62 3.05
CA SER A 80 18.11 -6.54 2.94
C SER A 80 18.86 -6.42 1.61
N ARG A 81 18.34 -5.65 0.65
CA ARG A 81 19.04 -5.23 -0.58
C ARG A 81 19.89 -4.01 -0.30
#